data_AF-A0A7W8QIN6-F1
#
_entry.id   AF-A0A7W8QIN6-F1
#
_cell.length_a   1.000
_cell.length_b   1.000
_cell.length_c   1.000
_cell.angle_alpha   90.00
_cell.angle_beta   90.00
_cell.angle_gamma   90.00
#
_symmetry.space_group_name_H-M   'P 1'
#
loop_
_entity.id
_entity.type
_entity.pdbx_description
1 polymer ?
#
loop_
_entity_poly.entity_id
_entity_poly.type
_entity_poly.pdbx_seq_one_letter_code
_entity_poly.pdbx_strand_id
1 'polypeptide(L)'
;MSDTEPPPGDPADDPGVIDLATKIFSFARRGDTASLGAYLAAGVPVDLANDKGDTLVMLAAYHGHADTVEALCTRGADPDRPNDRGQTPLAGAVFKGEDAVVEALIRHGADPHAGTPSATDAARIFQKEHYLRLFETRTPNGPFWTATDTD
;
A
#
# COMPACT_ATOMS: atom_id res chain seq x y z
N MET A 1 17.79 -12.98 48.62
CA MET A 1 17.83 -11.69 47.91
C MET A 1 18.20 -12.02 46.48
N SER A 2 17.19 -12.12 45.63
CA SER A 2 17.39 -12.22 44.18
C SER A 2 16.39 -11.25 43.58
N ASP A 3 16.72 -9.97 43.66
CA ASP A 3 16.05 -8.92 42.89
C ASP A 3 16.53 -9.08 41.44
N THR A 4 15.94 -10.05 40.73
CA THR A 4 16.04 -10.10 39.28
C THR A 4 15.05 -9.06 38.76
N GLU A 5 15.57 -7.88 38.44
CA GLU A 5 14.84 -6.89 37.65
C GLU A 5 14.31 -7.59 36.39
N PRO A 6 13.00 -7.52 36.10
CA PRO A 6 12.47 -8.11 34.87
C PRO A 6 13.18 -7.47 33.69
N PRO A 7 13.46 -8.22 32.61
CA PRO A 7 14.07 -7.64 31.41
C PRO A 7 13.23 -6.43 30.99
N PRO A 8 13.87 -5.32 30.54
CA PRO A 8 13.12 -4.18 30.05
C PRO A 8 12.11 -4.68 29.01
N GLY A 9 10.83 -4.39 29.25
CA GLY A 9 9.76 -4.76 28.32
C GLY A 9 10.11 -4.23 26.94
N ASP A 10 9.80 -5.01 25.90
CA ASP A 10 10.07 -4.59 24.53
C ASP A 10 9.44 -3.19 24.33
N PRO A 11 10.17 -2.17 23.85
CA PRO A 11 9.59 -0.85 23.61
C PRO A 11 8.36 -0.90 22.67
N ALA A 12 8.16 -2.00 21.93
CA ALA A 12 6.95 -2.29 21.18
C ALA A 12 5.70 -2.55 22.06
N ASP A 13 5.88 -2.97 23.32
CA ASP A 13 4.80 -3.24 24.28
C ASP A 13 4.40 -1.98 25.09
N ASP A 14 5.05 -0.82 24.84
CA ASP A 14 4.66 0.43 25.47
C ASP A 14 3.26 0.86 24.97
N PRO A 15 2.27 0.99 25.87
CA PRO A 15 0.90 1.35 25.48
C PRO A 15 0.81 2.69 24.74
N GLY A 16 1.73 3.63 24.97
CA GLY A 16 1.80 4.89 24.22
C GLY A 16 2.24 4.72 22.77
N VAL A 17 3.17 3.79 22.51
CA VAL A 17 3.64 3.45 21.16
C VAL A 17 2.56 2.72 20.38
N ILE A 18 1.84 1.79 21.04
CA ILE A 18 0.72 1.05 20.45
C ILE A 18 -0.43 1.99 20.07
N ASP A 19 -0.80 2.94 20.94
CA ASP A 19 -1.85 3.92 20.66
C ASP A 19 -1.48 4.80 19.46
N LEU A 20 -0.23 5.28 19.41
CA LEU A 20 0.27 6.06 18.28
C LEU A 20 0.24 5.29 16.97
N ALA A 21 0.74 4.04 16.95
CA ALA A 21 0.73 3.20 15.76
C ALA A 21 -0.72 2.97 15.26
N THR A 22 -1.62 2.61 16.17
CA THR A 22 -3.05 2.43 15.90
C THR A 22 -3.67 3.68 15.28
N LYS A 23 -3.33 4.85 15.83
CA LYS A 23 -3.81 6.14 15.34
C LYS A 23 -3.33 6.44 13.93
N ILE A 24 -2.06 6.17 13.60
CA ILE A 24 -1.49 6.40 12.27
C ILE A 24 -2.21 5.54 11.23
N PHE A 25 -2.43 4.25 11.50
CA PHE A 25 -3.19 3.38 10.59
C PHE A 25 -4.64 3.85 10.41
N SER A 26 -5.27 4.42 11.45
CA SER A 26 -6.63 4.96 11.34
C SER A 26 -6.73 6.12 10.35
N PHE A 27 -5.68 6.94 10.20
CA PHE A 27 -5.65 8.03 9.22
C PHE A 27 -5.63 7.49 7.80
N ALA A 28 -4.81 6.47 7.52
CA ALA A 28 -4.77 5.81 6.23
C ALA A 28 -6.13 5.18 5.86
N ARG A 29 -6.80 4.53 6.82
CA ARG A 29 -8.13 3.92 6.62
C ARG A 29 -9.27 4.91 6.38
N ARG A 30 -9.10 6.16 6.80
CA ARG A 30 -10.10 7.23 6.69
C ARG A 30 -9.76 8.23 5.57
N GLY A 31 -8.59 8.11 4.96
CA GLY A 31 -8.10 9.04 3.95
C GLY A 31 -7.69 10.39 4.52
N ASP A 32 -7.32 10.46 5.80
CA ASP A 32 -6.85 11.71 6.43
C ASP A 32 -5.38 11.96 6.04
N THR A 33 -5.18 12.36 4.78
CA THR A 33 -3.86 12.62 4.20
C THR A 33 -3.10 13.72 4.93
N ALA A 34 -3.80 14.72 5.48
CA ALA A 34 -3.17 15.83 6.18
C ALA A 34 -2.57 15.38 7.51
N SER A 35 -3.36 14.69 8.35
CA SER A 35 -2.86 14.14 9.62
C SER A 35 -1.75 13.13 9.34
N LEU A 36 -1.95 12.21 8.40
CA LEU A 36 -0.95 11.19 8.06
C LEU A 36 0.36 11.84 7.60
N GLY A 37 0.28 12.85 6.73
CA GLY A 37 1.43 13.61 6.25
C GLY A 37 2.23 14.29 7.36
N ALA A 38 1.57 14.80 8.40
CA ALA A 38 2.25 15.38 9.56
C ALA A 38 3.06 14.34 10.34
N TYR A 39 2.54 13.13 10.55
CA TYR A 39 3.30 12.05 11.22
C TYR A 39 4.47 11.57 10.39
N LEU A 40 4.30 11.44 9.06
CA LEU A 40 5.40 11.10 8.16
C LEU A 40 6.51 12.16 8.18
N ALA A 41 6.13 13.45 8.20
CA ALA A 41 7.09 14.55 8.35
C ALA A 41 7.81 14.54 9.71
N ALA A 42 7.18 14.00 10.75
CA ALA A 42 7.78 13.81 12.07
C ALA A 42 8.72 12.58 12.15
N GLY A 43 8.93 11.87 11.04
CA GLY A 43 9.88 10.75 10.96
C GLY A 43 9.25 9.36 11.05
N VAL A 44 7.92 9.25 11.04
CA VAL A 44 7.26 7.94 10.92
C VAL A 44 7.60 7.33 9.56
N PRO A 45 8.04 6.05 9.50
CA PRO A 45 8.31 5.37 8.24
C PRO A 45 7.07 5.32 7.34
N VAL A 46 7.24 5.64 6.05
CA VAL A 46 6.14 5.60 5.08
C VAL A 46 5.65 4.17 4.83
N ASP A 47 6.54 3.18 4.92
CA ASP A 47 6.24 1.75 4.81
C ASP A 47 5.95 1.09 6.17
N LEU A 48 5.50 1.89 7.14
CA LEU A 48 5.00 1.35 8.41
C LEU A 48 3.88 0.33 8.12
N ALA A 49 4.01 -0.85 8.72
CA ALA A 49 3.06 -1.94 8.61
C ALA A 49 2.56 -2.34 10.00
N ASN A 50 1.30 -2.76 10.09
CA ASN A 50 0.72 -3.28 11.33
C ASN A 50 1.07 -4.78 11.52
N ASP A 51 0.55 -5.39 12.58
CA ASP A 51 0.76 -6.81 12.93
C ASP A 51 0.22 -7.83 11.91
N LYS A 52 -0.40 -7.37 10.81
CA LYS A 52 -0.87 -8.19 9.69
C LYS A 52 -0.07 -7.94 8.41
N GLY A 53 0.97 -7.13 8.50
CA GLY A 53 1.74 -6.65 7.36
C GLY A 53 1.01 -5.60 6.51
N ASP A 54 -0.15 -5.08 6.93
CA ASP A 54 -0.85 -4.05 6.16
C ASP A 54 -0.10 -2.72 6.27
N THR A 55 0.43 -2.24 5.15
CA THR A 55 1.07 -0.93 5.04
C THR A 55 0.04 0.21 5.03
N LEU A 56 0.51 1.43 5.22
CA LEU A 56 -0.33 2.62 5.07
C LEU A 56 -0.97 2.71 3.66
N VAL A 57 -0.21 2.35 2.61
CA VAL A 57 -0.72 2.33 1.23
C VAL A 57 -1.79 1.26 1.06
N MET A 58 -1.59 0.06 1.61
CA MET A 58 -2.58 -1.02 1.58
C MET A 58 -3.91 -0.57 2.17
N LEU A 59 -3.87 0.04 3.36
CA LEU A 59 -5.07 0.49 4.06
C LEU A 59 -5.79 1.59 3.30
N ALA A 60 -5.06 2.59 2.78
CA ALA A 60 -5.63 3.66 1.97
C ALA A 60 -6.25 3.11 0.67
N ALA A 61 -5.55 2.18 0.01
CA ALA A 61 -6.00 1.56 -1.23
C ALA A 61 -7.26 0.73 -1.06
N TYR A 62 -7.30 -0.12 -0.02
CA TYR A 62 -8.47 -0.95 0.30
C TYR A 62 -9.72 -0.14 0.66
N HIS A 63 -9.53 1.08 1.16
CA HIS A 63 -10.60 1.99 1.57
C HIS A 63 -10.93 3.08 0.53
N GLY A 64 -10.32 3.06 -0.66
CA GLY A 64 -10.69 3.95 -1.77
C GLY A 64 -10.07 5.35 -1.70
N HIS A 65 -9.01 5.56 -0.92
CA HIS A 65 -8.43 6.88 -0.69
C HIS A 65 -7.29 7.18 -1.66
N ALA A 66 -7.63 7.48 -2.92
CA ALA A 66 -6.66 7.75 -3.98
C ALA A 66 -5.67 8.89 -3.63
N ASP A 67 -6.15 10.02 -3.11
CA ASP A 67 -5.28 11.14 -2.70
C ASP A 67 -4.24 10.72 -1.64
N THR A 68 -4.65 9.87 -0.70
CA THR A 68 -3.75 9.35 0.33
C THR A 68 -2.73 8.39 -0.26
N VAL A 69 -3.15 7.53 -1.20
CA VAL A 69 -2.25 6.63 -1.94
C VAL A 69 -1.22 7.43 -2.73
N GLU A 70 -1.63 8.43 -3.50
CA GLU A 70 -0.70 9.29 -4.25
C GLU A 70 0.28 10.00 -3.32
N ALA A 71 -0.19 10.53 -2.19
CA ALA A 71 0.65 11.20 -1.21
C ALA A 71 1.69 10.27 -0.56
N LEU A 72 1.32 9.01 -0.31
CA LEU A 72 2.21 8.00 0.25
C LEU A 72 3.24 7.51 -0.77
N CYS A 73 2.81 7.17 -1.99
CA CYS A 73 3.72 6.74 -3.05
C CYS A 73 4.69 7.85 -3.47
N THR A 74 4.24 9.11 -3.50
CA THR A 74 5.13 10.27 -3.74
C THR A 74 6.22 10.42 -2.66
N ARG A 75 5.96 9.93 -1.45
CA ARG A 75 6.92 9.89 -0.34
C ARG A 75 7.78 8.62 -0.33
N GLY A 76 7.70 7.79 -1.37
CA GLY A 76 8.52 6.60 -1.55
C GLY A 76 7.95 5.34 -0.93
N ALA A 77 6.65 5.30 -0.61
CA ALA A 77 6.02 4.06 -0.19
C ALA A 77 6.08 3.00 -1.30
N ASP A 78 6.34 1.75 -0.93
CA ASP A 78 6.37 0.61 -1.85
C ASP A 78 4.92 0.19 -2.21
N PRO A 79 4.49 0.37 -3.49
CA PRO A 79 3.14 0.03 -3.90
C PRO A 79 2.91 -1.48 -4.10
N ASP A 80 3.96 -2.29 -4.11
CA ASP A 80 3.92 -3.73 -4.36
C ASP A 80 4.19 -4.56 -3.10
N ARG A 81 4.50 -3.92 -1.96
CA ARG A 81 4.75 -4.63 -0.70
C ARG A 81 3.52 -5.46 -0.29
N PRO A 82 3.62 -6.80 -0.23
CA PRO A 82 2.52 -7.63 0.19
C PRO A 82 2.38 -7.61 1.72
N ASN A 83 1.14 -7.77 2.20
CA ASN A 83 0.87 -8.07 3.61
C ASN A 83 1.14 -9.55 3.92
N ASP A 84 0.91 -9.97 5.17
CA ASP A 84 1.20 -11.34 5.63
C ASP A 84 0.35 -12.41 4.93
N ARG A 85 -0.69 -12.00 4.21
CA ARG A 85 -1.56 -12.87 3.40
C ARG A 85 -1.14 -12.92 1.93
N GLY A 86 -0.07 -12.24 1.55
CA GLY A 86 0.38 -12.13 0.16
C GLY A 86 -0.39 -11.12 -0.68
N GLN A 87 -1.32 -10.36 -0.09
CA GLN A 87 -2.10 -9.36 -0.83
C GLN A 87 -1.27 -8.09 -1.01
N THR A 88 -1.29 -7.51 -2.22
CA THR A 88 -0.71 -6.18 -2.51
C THR A 88 -1.76 -5.08 -2.48
N PRO A 89 -1.38 -3.80 -2.29
CA PRO A 89 -2.31 -2.68 -2.35
C PRO A 89 -3.17 -2.66 -3.62
N LEU A 90 -2.56 -2.97 -4.77
CA LEU A 90 -3.25 -3.03 -6.06
C LEU A 90 -4.28 -4.15 -6.12
N ALA A 91 -3.95 -5.34 -5.61
CA ALA A 91 -4.91 -6.45 -5.52
C ALA A 91 -6.09 -6.11 -4.59
N GLY A 92 -5.84 -5.40 -3.48
CA GLY A 92 -6.87 -4.86 -2.60
C GLY A 92 -7.80 -3.86 -3.30
N ALA A 93 -7.25 -2.89 -4.03
CA ALA A 93 -8.02 -1.90 -4.78
C ALA A 93 -8.89 -2.55 -5.88
N VAL A 94 -8.34 -3.52 -6.62
CA VAL A 94 -9.08 -4.29 -7.63
C VAL A 94 -10.22 -5.08 -7.01
N PHE A 95 -9.97 -5.77 -5.90
CA PHE A 95 -11.00 -6.52 -5.18
C PHE A 95 -12.17 -5.60 -4.82
N LYS A 96 -11.87 -4.41 -4.30
CA LYS A 96 -12.86 -3.42 -3.86
C LYS A 96 -13.53 -2.67 -5.02
N GLY A 97 -12.87 -2.55 -6.16
CA GLY A 97 -13.39 -1.82 -7.33
C GLY A 97 -13.10 -0.33 -7.28
N GLU A 98 -11.98 0.05 -6.67
CA GLU A 98 -11.60 1.45 -6.46
C GLU A 98 -10.79 1.95 -7.68
N ASP A 99 -11.48 2.33 -8.76
CA ASP A 99 -10.85 2.68 -10.04
C ASP A 99 -9.78 3.78 -9.90
N ALA A 100 -10.07 4.84 -9.15
CA ALA A 100 -9.12 5.95 -8.93
C ALA A 100 -7.85 5.51 -8.19
N VAL A 101 -7.99 4.57 -7.24
CA VAL A 101 -6.85 4.00 -6.52
C VAL A 101 -6.03 3.10 -7.43
N VAL A 102 -6.69 2.27 -8.24
CA VAL A 102 -6.01 1.38 -9.21
C VAL A 102 -5.17 2.22 -10.17
N GLU A 103 -5.73 3.30 -10.72
CA GLU A 103 -4.98 4.20 -11.60
C GLU A 103 -3.79 4.86 -10.90
N ALA A 104 -3.97 5.32 -9.67
CA ALA A 104 -2.90 5.92 -8.87
C ALA A 104 -1.75 4.94 -8.63
N LEU A 105 -2.04 3.71 -8.19
CA LEU A 105 -1.04 2.69 -7.94
C LEU A 105 -0.26 2.31 -9.21
N ILE A 106 -0.95 2.11 -10.33
CA ILE A 106 -0.27 1.81 -11.61
C ILE A 106 0.60 2.99 -12.05
N ARG A 107 0.16 4.24 -11.85
CA ARG A 107 0.97 5.43 -12.18
C ARG A 107 2.26 5.47 -11.38
N HIS A 108 2.24 4.96 -10.16
CA HIS A 108 3.41 4.82 -9.29
C HIS A 108 4.18 3.50 -9.50
N GLY A 109 3.86 2.73 -10.55
CA GLY A 109 4.64 1.57 -10.97
C GLY A 109 4.24 0.24 -10.32
N ALA A 110 3.07 0.16 -9.67
CA ALA A 110 2.59 -1.10 -9.10
C ALA A 110 2.47 -2.20 -10.17
N ASP A 111 3.02 -3.38 -9.89
CA ASP A 111 2.95 -4.55 -10.76
C ASP A 111 1.60 -5.29 -10.57
N PRO A 112 0.75 -5.37 -11.62
CA PRO A 112 -0.52 -6.10 -11.54
C PRO A 112 -0.37 -7.62 -11.36
N HIS A 113 0.84 -8.15 -11.47
CA HIS A 113 1.17 -9.56 -11.24
C HIS A 113 1.82 -9.81 -9.87
N ALA A 114 2.09 -8.78 -9.08
CA ALA A 114 2.62 -8.94 -7.73
C ALA A 114 1.58 -9.44 -6.73
N GLY A 115 2.04 -10.24 -5.77
CA GLY A 115 1.21 -10.83 -4.71
C GLY A 115 0.46 -12.09 -5.12
N THR A 116 -0.28 -12.66 -4.16
CA THR A 116 -1.11 -13.86 -4.36
C THR A 116 -2.36 -13.78 -3.48
N PRO A 117 -3.57 -13.70 -4.04
CA PRO A 117 -3.85 -13.52 -5.48
C PRO A 117 -3.33 -12.17 -5.98
N SER A 118 -2.77 -12.14 -7.20
CA SER A 118 -2.35 -10.89 -7.83
C SER A 118 -3.54 -10.01 -8.21
N ALA A 119 -3.30 -8.75 -8.57
CA ALA A 119 -4.37 -7.86 -9.04
C ALA A 119 -5.03 -8.39 -10.32
N THR A 120 -4.24 -9.00 -11.20
CA THR A 120 -4.74 -9.68 -12.40
C THR A 120 -5.61 -10.88 -12.04
N ASP A 121 -5.20 -11.70 -11.06
CA ASP A 121 -6.00 -12.85 -10.62
C ASP A 121 -7.30 -12.39 -9.96
N ALA A 122 -7.25 -11.36 -9.12
CA ALA A 122 -8.43 -10.75 -8.53
C ALA A 122 -9.38 -10.26 -9.62
N ALA A 123 -8.89 -9.53 -10.64
CA ALA A 123 -9.72 -9.07 -11.73
C ALA A 123 -10.41 -10.22 -12.48
N ARG A 124 -9.73 -11.34 -12.74
CA ARG A 124 -10.34 -12.54 -13.35
C ARG A 124 -11.39 -13.19 -12.44
N ILE A 125 -11.06 -13.40 -11.17
CA ILE A 125 -11.95 -14.04 -10.18
C ILE A 125 -13.26 -13.27 -10.03
N PHE A 126 -13.18 -11.94 -10.01
CA PHE A 126 -14.33 -11.05 -9.84
C PHE A 126 -14.93 -10.54 -11.16
N GLN A 127 -14.49 -11.08 -12.31
CA GLN A 127 -14.99 -10.71 -13.65
C GLN A 127 -14.90 -9.20 -13.96
N LYS A 128 -13.81 -8.55 -13.51
CA LYS A 128 -13.54 -7.12 -13.73
C LYS A 128 -12.68 -6.93 -14.98
N GLU A 129 -13.29 -7.17 -16.14
CA GLU A 129 -12.64 -7.12 -17.45
C GLU A 129 -11.98 -5.77 -17.77
N HIS A 130 -12.51 -4.66 -17.22
CA HIS A 130 -11.93 -3.35 -17.43
C HIS A 130 -10.55 -3.20 -16.79
N TYR A 131 -10.29 -3.84 -15.65
CA TYR A 131 -8.96 -3.87 -15.05
C TYR A 131 -7.98 -4.74 -15.83
N LEU A 132 -8.42 -5.87 -16.38
CA LEU A 132 -7.56 -6.70 -17.23
C LEU A 132 -7.08 -5.92 -18.45
N ARG A 133 -7.99 -5.22 -19.12
CA ARG A 133 -7.64 -4.32 -20.24
C ARG A 133 -6.69 -3.21 -19.80
N LEU A 134 -6.93 -2.60 -18.64
CA LEU A 134 -6.06 -1.56 -18.09
C LEU A 134 -4.62 -2.09 -17.89
N PHE A 135 -4.47 -3.27 -17.31
CA PHE A 135 -3.16 -3.88 -17.07
C PHE A 135 -2.45 -4.26 -18.38
N GLU A 136 -3.16 -4.81 -19.36
CA GLU A 136 -2.59 -5.15 -20.68
C GLU A 136 -2.02 -3.92 -21.41
N THR A 137 -2.70 -2.78 -21.34
CA THR A 137 -2.26 -1.55 -22.02
C THR A 137 -1.00 -0.91 -21.44
N ARG A 138 -0.59 -1.27 -20.23
CA ARG A 138 0.51 -0.63 -19.50
C ARG A 138 1.69 -1.56 -19.18
N THR A 139 1.70 -2.79 -19.70
CA THR A 139 2.90 -3.64 -19.61
C THR A 139 3.99 -3.18 -20.59
N PRO A 140 5.29 -3.27 -20.22
CA PRO A 140 6.41 -2.98 -21.13
C PRO A 140 6.52 -3.90 -22.35
N ASN A 141 5.66 -4.93 -22.46
CA ASN A 141 5.70 -5.97 -23.50
C ASN A 141 4.56 -5.86 -24.53
N GLY A 142 3.91 -4.70 -24.67
CA GLY A 142 3.14 -4.33 -25.86
C GLY A 142 4.03 -3.81 -27.00
N PRO A 143 3.70 -4.05 -28.29
CA PRO A 143 4.64 -3.90 -29.41
C PRO A 143 4.85 -2.45 -29.90
N PHE A 144 4.90 -1.45 -29.01
CA PHE A 144 4.98 -0.04 -29.44
C PHE A 144 5.88 0.90 -28.64
N TRP A 145 6.78 0.39 -27.79
CA TRP A 145 7.94 1.19 -27.37
C TRP A 145 9.10 0.89 -28.32
N THR A 146 9.08 1.46 -29.52
CA THR A 146 10.33 1.74 -30.21
C THR A 146 10.83 3.06 -29.65
N ALA A 147 11.73 3.02 -28.68
CA ALA A 147 12.62 4.14 -28.46
C ALA A 147 13.48 4.32 -29.70
N THR A 148 13.11 5.33 -30.47
CA THR A 148 14.06 6.15 -31.22
C THR A 148 13.58 7.59 -31.14
N ASP A 149 13.69 8.18 -29.94
CA ASP A 149 14.01 9.60 -29.88
C ASP A 149 15.53 9.67 -29.65
N THR A 150 16.24 9.68 -30.77
CA THR A 150 17.61 10.16 -30.88
C THR A 150 17.52 11.50 -31.61
N ASP A 151 17.75 12.59 -30.90
CA ASP A 151 18.22 13.86 -31.48
C ASP A 151 19.49 14.26 -30.72
#